data_AF-A0A940QAV4-F1
#
_entry.id   AF-A0A940QAV4-F1
#
_cell.length_a   1.000
_cell.length_b   1.000
_cell.length_c   1.000
_cell.angle_alpha   90.00
_cell.angle_beta   90.00
_cell.angle_gamma   90.00
#
_symmetry.space_group_name_H-M   'P 1'
#
loop_
_entity.id
_entity.type
_entity.pdbx_description
1 polymer ?
#
loop_
_entity_poly.entity_id
_entity_poly.type
_entity_poly.pdbx_seq_one_letter_code
_entity_poly.pdbx_strand_id
1 'polypeptide(L)'
;MNTINYHLTTDGFGIHTFELVRSILSKEEYKRLKSIFNSDKPHVYHEKGNIKYTPNSGIRFHLCKTNDNRNLRIIVTPLSLITGHNSPTEIFTADKIELLSEVLENSITNIIGDDYTLDKLTLTRIDCCVNVLLSSDNAAVLYVKMLRKSYAPYHHSTNNKHIVPQ
;
A
#
# COMPACT_ATOMS: atom_id res chain seq x y z
N MET A 1 -31.27 -10.25 -24.52
CA MET A 1 -29.99 -10.03 -23.81
C MET A 1 -30.23 -8.96 -22.76
N ASN A 2 -29.98 -9.22 -21.48
CA ASN A 2 -30.05 -8.17 -20.47
C ASN A 2 -28.84 -7.26 -20.63
N THR A 3 -29.08 -6.00 -20.96
CA THR A 3 -28.04 -4.97 -21.03
C THR A 3 -27.53 -4.69 -19.62
N ILE A 4 -26.24 -4.91 -19.38
CA ILE A 4 -25.60 -4.53 -18.11
C ILE A 4 -25.34 -3.02 -18.20
N ASN A 5 -26.11 -2.23 -17.45
CA ASN A 5 -25.86 -0.80 -17.31
C ASN A 5 -24.75 -0.59 -16.27
N TYR A 6 -23.70 0.13 -16.66
CA TYR A 6 -22.60 0.52 -15.77
C TYR A 6 -22.36 2.02 -15.89
N HIS A 7 -21.86 2.60 -14.81
CA HIS A 7 -21.37 3.97 -14.81
C HIS A 7 -19.97 3.98 -14.21
N LEU A 8 -19.02 4.63 -14.89
CA LEU A 8 -17.75 4.98 -14.29
C LEU A 8 -17.98 6.15 -13.34
N THR A 9 -17.39 6.09 -12.16
CA THR A 9 -17.30 7.28 -11.29
C THR A 9 -16.59 8.42 -12.02
N THR A 10 -16.94 9.66 -11.71
CA THR A 10 -16.30 10.87 -12.26
C THR A 10 -14.79 10.90 -12.07
N ASP A 11 -14.32 10.20 -11.05
CA ASP A 11 -12.94 10.15 -10.61
C ASP A 11 -12.10 9.22 -11.51
N GLY A 12 -12.75 8.38 -12.33
CA GLY A 12 -12.11 7.60 -13.39
C GLY A 12 -11.08 6.59 -12.88
N PHE A 13 -9.82 6.82 -13.22
CA PHE A 13 -8.65 6.00 -12.90
C PHE A 13 -7.63 6.83 -12.10
N GLY A 14 -7.03 6.22 -11.08
CA GLY A 14 -5.99 6.89 -10.30
C GLY A 14 -5.32 5.97 -9.29
N ILE A 15 -4.65 6.55 -8.30
CA ILE A 15 -3.81 5.81 -7.37
C ILE A 15 -4.64 5.42 -6.14
N HIS A 16 -4.69 4.12 -5.84
CA HIS A 16 -5.31 3.62 -4.61
C HIS A 16 -4.30 3.60 -3.46
N THR A 17 -3.14 2.99 -3.69
CA THR A 17 -2.05 2.91 -2.73
C THR A 17 -0.70 2.95 -3.42
N PHE A 18 0.35 3.35 -2.71
CA PHE A 18 1.72 3.16 -3.16
C PHE A 18 2.62 2.73 -2.00
N GLU A 19 3.76 2.13 -2.34
CA GLU A 19 4.76 1.65 -1.38
C GLU A 19 6.07 2.42 -1.58
N LEU A 20 6.55 3.02 -0.51
CA LEU A 20 7.89 3.59 -0.38
C LEU A 20 8.75 2.66 0.48
N VAL A 21 10.03 2.51 0.16
CA VAL A 21 10.95 1.62 0.88
C VAL A 21 12.27 2.32 1.16
N ARG A 22 12.83 2.05 2.35
CA ARG A 22 14.19 2.41 2.72
C ARG A 22 14.90 1.25 3.40
N SER A 23 16.09 0.93 2.92
CA SER A 23 16.98 -0.04 3.58
C SER A 23 17.50 0.54 4.90
N ILE A 24 17.48 -0.28 5.95
CA ILE A 24 17.99 0.08 7.27
C ILE A 24 19.40 -0.50 7.40
N LEU A 25 20.39 0.39 7.50
CA LEU A 25 21.79 -0.01 7.40
C LEU A 25 22.40 -0.39 8.76
N SER A 26 21.89 0.17 9.86
CA SER A 26 22.45 -0.07 11.20
C SER A 26 21.51 -0.87 12.11
N LYS A 27 22.08 -1.54 13.12
CA LYS A 27 21.30 -2.26 14.12
C LYS A 27 20.59 -1.31 15.07
N GLU A 28 21.20 -0.16 15.31
CA GLU A 28 20.78 0.92 16.20
C GLU A 28 19.53 1.60 15.63
N GLU A 29 19.55 1.93 14.34
CA GLU A 29 18.39 2.46 13.63
C GLU A 29 17.20 1.51 13.68
N TYR A 30 17.44 0.21 13.43
CA TYR A 30 16.38 -0.80 13.53
C TYR A 30 15.79 -0.88 14.94
N LYS A 31 16.63 -0.84 15.98
CA LYS A 31 16.18 -0.85 17.38
C LYS A 31 15.34 0.38 17.71
N ARG A 32 15.74 1.56 17.23
CA ARG A 32 15.01 2.83 17.41
C ARG A 32 13.64 2.79 16.73
N LEU A 33 13.56 2.35 15.46
CA LEU A 33 12.26 2.18 14.78
C LEU A 33 11.38 1.15 15.49
N LYS A 34 11.99 0.04 15.94
CA LYS A 34 11.27 -0.97 16.72
C LYS A 34 10.70 -0.42 18.04
N SER A 35 11.40 0.48 18.73
CA SER A 35 10.87 1.10 19.95
C SER A 35 9.77 2.12 19.64
N ILE A 36 9.84 2.82 18.51
CA ILE A 36 8.76 3.71 18.06
C ILE A 36 7.48 2.90 17.78
N PHE A 37 7.62 1.72 17.18
CA PHE A 37 6.53 0.80 16.84
C PHE A 37 6.24 -0.23 17.95
N ASN A 38 6.43 0.14 19.22
CA ASN A 38 6.26 -0.80 20.34
C ASN A 38 4.82 -1.33 20.46
N SER A 39 4.67 -2.60 20.87
CA SER A 39 3.42 -3.37 20.92
C SER A 39 2.33 -2.79 21.82
N ASP A 40 2.70 -1.92 22.75
CA ASP A 40 1.75 -1.29 23.68
C ASP A 40 0.94 -0.18 23.00
N LYS A 41 1.33 0.23 21.78
CA LYS A 41 0.56 1.16 20.98
C LYS A 41 -0.60 0.44 20.28
N PRO A 42 -1.78 1.08 20.18
CA PRO A 42 -2.86 0.55 19.36
C PRO A 42 -2.41 0.41 17.90
N HIS A 43 -2.98 -0.57 17.20
CA HIS A 43 -2.72 -0.84 15.78
C HIS A 43 -1.27 -1.24 15.44
N VAL A 44 -0.55 -1.80 16.41
CA VAL A 44 0.72 -2.51 16.17
C VAL A 44 0.47 -4.02 16.10
N TYR A 45 0.98 -4.65 15.05
CA TYR A 45 0.86 -6.10 14.83
C TYR A 45 2.23 -6.72 14.54
N HIS A 46 2.51 -7.86 15.16
CA HIS A 46 3.74 -8.61 14.95
C HIS A 46 3.45 -9.86 14.11
N GLU A 47 4.22 -10.04 13.03
CA GLU A 47 4.07 -11.20 12.17
C GLU A 47 5.45 -11.68 11.70
N LYS A 48 5.83 -12.90 12.12
CA LYS A 48 7.08 -13.57 11.70
C LYS A 48 8.34 -12.68 11.84
N GLY A 49 8.42 -11.91 12.93
CA GLY A 49 9.53 -11.01 13.21
C GLY A 49 9.44 -9.62 12.56
N ASN A 50 8.44 -9.39 11.70
CA ASN A 50 8.09 -8.08 11.17
C ASN A 50 7.13 -7.36 12.10
N ILE A 51 7.16 -6.03 12.06
CA ILE A 51 6.26 -5.16 12.82
C ILE A 51 5.47 -4.32 11.84
N LYS A 52 4.15 -4.33 11.97
CA LYS A 52 3.24 -3.48 11.21
C LYS A 52 2.65 -2.46 12.17
N TYR A 53 2.65 -1.19 11.79
CA TYR A 53 2.10 -0.11 12.57
C TYR A 53 1.23 0.79 11.69
N THR A 54 -0.03 0.99 12.11
CA THR A 54 -1.01 1.82 11.40
C THR A 54 -1.44 2.98 12.32
N PRO A 55 -0.71 4.10 12.34
CA PRO A 55 -1.01 5.23 13.22
C PRO A 55 -2.31 5.96 12.84
N ASN A 56 -2.69 5.93 11.56
CA ASN A 56 -3.89 6.58 11.05
C ASN A 56 -4.41 5.86 9.78
N SER A 57 -5.53 6.36 9.24
CA SER A 57 -6.26 5.78 8.10
C SER A 57 -5.53 5.83 6.76
N GLY A 58 -4.45 6.61 6.63
CA GLY A 58 -3.76 6.87 5.36
C GLY A 58 -2.32 6.37 5.25
N ILE A 59 -1.70 5.95 6.35
CA ILE A 59 -0.29 5.51 6.35
C ILE A 59 -0.08 4.26 7.18
N ARG A 60 0.74 3.35 6.66
CA ARG A 60 1.13 2.11 7.34
C ARG A 60 2.63 1.93 7.25
N PHE A 61 3.27 1.62 8.37
CA PHE A 61 4.68 1.33 8.45
C PHE A 61 4.89 -0.16 8.66
N HIS A 62 5.68 -0.79 7.80
CA HIS A 62 6.14 -2.16 7.96
C HIS A 62 7.64 -2.16 8.21
N LEU A 63 8.05 -2.51 9.42
CA LEU A 63 9.43 -2.79 9.74
C LEU A 63 9.70 -4.26 9.48
N CYS A 64 10.43 -4.55 8.40
CA CYS A 64 10.73 -5.91 7.97
C CYS A 64 12.15 -6.31 8.37
N LYS A 65 12.30 -7.55 8.81
CA LYS A 65 13.59 -8.17 9.08
C LYS A 65 13.64 -9.57 8.47
N THR A 66 14.52 -9.74 7.51
CA THR A 66 14.98 -11.06 7.05
C THR A 66 16.38 -11.33 7.62
N ASN A 67 16.94 -12.51 7.34
CA ASN A 67 18.26 -12.89 7.85
C ASN A 67 19.35 -11.90 7.44
N ASP A 68 19.29 -11.40 6.20
CA ASP A 68 20.35 -10.57 5.61
C ASP A 68 19.93 -9.10 5.39
N ASN A 69 18.63 -8.78 5.45
CA ASN A 69 18.14 -7.45 5.13
C ASN A 69 17.13 -6.92 6.15
N ARG A 70 17.18 -5.60 6.35
CA ARG A 70 16.22 -4.84 7.14
C ARG A 70 15.74 -3.69 6.29
N ASN A 71 14.43 -3.51 6.23
CA ASN A 71 13.87 -2.37 5.54
C ASN A 71 12.66 -1.84 6.29
N LEU A 72 12.46 -0.54 6.11
CA LEU A 72 11.22 0.13 6.41
C LEU A 72 10.44 0.23 5.11
N ARG A 73 9.19 -0.24 5.13
CA ARG A 73 8.22 0.01 4.07
C ARG A 73 7.14 0.93 4.59
N ILE A 74 6.74 1.89 3.78
CA ILE A 74 5.69 2.85 4.08
C ILE A 74 4.65 2.70 2.98
N ILE A 75 3.49 2.17 3.36
CA ILE A 75 2.36 2.02 2.45
C ILE A 75 1.41 3.18 2.70
N VAL A 76 1.16 3.93 1.63
CA VAL A 76 0.35 5.15 1.69
C VAL A 76 -0.93 4.92 0.91
N THR A 77 -2.05 5.26 1.52
CA THR A 77 -3.34 5.45 0.86
C THR A 77 -3.53 6.96 0.74
N PRO A 78 -3.15 7.58 -0.38
CA PRO A 78 -2.91 9.03 -0.42
C PRO A 78 -4.13 9.87 -0.08
N LEU A 79 -5.30 9.48 -0.59
CA LEU A 79 -6.51 10.24 -0.30
C LEU A 79 -6.92 10.15 1.17
N SER A 80 -6.89 8.95 1.75
CA SER A 80 -7.18 8.75 3.17
C SER A 80 -6.19 9.48 4.09
N LEU A 81 -4.95 9.67 3.62
CA LEU A 81 -3.95 10.44 4.35
C LEU A 81 -4.30 11.94 4.35
N ILE A 82 -4.78 12.48 3.23
CA ILE A 82 -5.19 13.88 3.10
C ILE A 82 -6.49 14.15 3.88
N THR A 83 -7.49 13.29 3.73
CA THR A 83 -8.84 13.53 4.26
C THR A 83 -9.05 13.00 5.67
N GLY A 84 -8.13 12.18 6.17
CA GLY A 84 -8.22 11.53 7.48
C GLY A 84 -9.23 10.38 7.56
N HIS A 85 -9.89 9.99 6.48
CA HIS A 85 -10.87 8.90 6.47
C HIS A 85 -10.76 8.03 5.22
N ASN A 86 -11.15 6.76 5.35
CA ASN A 86 -11.16 5.82 4.23
C ASN A 86 -12.51 5.87 3.51
N SER A 87 -12.52 6.36 2.27
CA SER A 87 -13.69 6.24 1.39
C SER A 87 -13.45 5.15 0.34
N PRO A 88 -14.36 4.16 0.18
CA PRO A 88 -14.21 3.10 -0.80
C PRO A 88 -14.43 3.57 -2.25
N THR A 89 -15.02 4.76 -2.46
CA THR A 89 -15.42 5.25 -3.78
C THR A 89 -14.55 6.37 -4.31
N GLU A 90 -13.67 6.94 -3.49
CA GLU A 90 -12.83 8.05 -3.92
C GLU A 90 -11.46 7.56 -4.42
N ILE A 91 -10.94 8.23 -5.44
CA ILE A 91 -9.66 7.91 -6.08
C ILE A 91 -8.74 9.12 -5.97
N PHE A 92 -7.45 8.88 -5.68
CA PHE A 92 -6.47 9.95 -5.70
C PHE A 92 -6.07 10.31 -7.14
N THR A 93 -6.20 11.59 -7.46
CA THR A 93 -5.84 12.22 -8.74
C THR A 93 -4.65 13.17 -8.56
N ALA A 94 -3.94 13.45 -9.66
CA ALA A 94 -2.66 14.18 -9.64
C ALA A 94 -2.76 15.65 -9.24
N ASP A 95 -3.95 16.25 -9.28
CA ASP A 95 -4.22 17.63 -8.88
C ASP A 95 -3.92 17.90 -7.39
N LYS A 96 -3.88 16.87 -6.56
CA LYS A 96 -3.60 16.96 -5.11
C LYS A 96 -2.17 16.58 -4.73
N ILE A 97 -1.25 16.50 -5.70
CA ILE A 97 0.11 15.98 -5.47
C ILE A 97 0.93 16.82 -4.50
N GLU A 98 0.84 18.15 -4.57
CA GLU A 98 1.59 19.05 -3.68
C GLU A 98 1.12 18.90 -2.22
N LEU A 99 -0.20 18.88 -2.03
CA LEU A 99 -0.82 18.63 -0.72
C LEU A 99 -0.44 17.24 -0.18
N LEU A 100 -0.44 16.21 -1.03
CA LEU A 100 0.00 14.88 -0.63
C LEU A 100 1.45 14.89 -0.15
N SER A 101 2.35 15.52 -0.91
CA SER A 101 3.77 15.60 -0.56
C SER A 101 3.98 16.24 0.80
N GLU A 102 3.33 17.37 1.06
CA GLU A 102 3.43 18.07 2.36
C GLU A 102 2.88 17.19 3.50
N VAL A 103 1.66 16.67 3.38
CA VAL A 103 1.03 15.87 4.43
C VAL A 103 1.80 14.59 4.69
N LEU A 104 2.35 13.96 3.65
CA LEU A 104 3.13 12.73 3.76
C LEU A 104 4.49 12.96 4.42
N GLU A 105 5.24 13.99 3.98
CA GLU A 105 6.51 14.38 4.60
C GLU A 105 6.30 14.63 6.10
N ASN A 106 5.34 15.49 6.44
CA ASN A 106 4.99 15.82 7.82
C ASN A 106 4.56 14.59 8.62
N SER A 107 3.79 13.68 8.02
CA SER A 107 3.36 12.46 8.71
C SER A 107 4.56 11.56 9.02
N ILE A 108 5.49 11.39 8.08
CA ILE A 108 6.65 10.52 8.27
C ILE A 108 7.58 11.12 9.33
N THR A 109 7.96 12.39 9.19
CA THR A 109 8.89 13.05 10.12
C THR A 109 8.33 13.10 11.55
N ASN A 110 7.03 13.40 11.72
CA ASN A 110 6.39 13.40 13.05
C ASN A 110 6.35 12.01 13.71
N ILE A 111 6.25 10.93 12.92
CA ILE A 111 6.10 9.57 13.46
C ILE A 111 7.44 8.91 13.72
N ILE A 112 8.39 9.01 12.78
CA ILE A 112 9.66 8.27 12.83
C ILE A 112 10.92 9.15 12.85
N GLY A 113 10.76 10.47 12.78
CA GLY A 113 11.81 11.48 12.90
C GLY A 113 12.31 12.04 11.56
N ASP A 114 13.01 13.18 11.65
CA ASP A 114 13.49 13.99 10.51
C ASP A 114 14.55 13.30 9.65
N ASP A 115 15.08 12.16 10.09
CA ASP A 115 16.01 11.35 9.29
C ASP A 115 15.32 10.65 8.10
N TYR A 116 13.98 10.64 8.04
CA TYR A 116 13.16 9.89 7.07
C TYR A 116 12.37 10.80 6.15
N THR A 117 13.06 11.75 5.54
CA THR A 117 12.52 12.63 4.51
C THR A 117 12.18 11.86 3.22
N LEU A 118 11.23 12.36 2.42
CA LEU A 118 10.74 11.68 1.20
C LEU A 118 11.84 11.38 0.17
N ASP A 119 12.86 12.23 0.08
CA ASP A 119 14.02 12.08 -0.82
C ASP A 119 14.91 10.87 -0.47
N LYS A 120 14.81 10.36 0.76
CA LYS A 120 15.54 9.17 1.24
C LYS A 120 14.77 7.86 1.05
N LEU A 121 13.59 7.93 0.44
CA LEU A 121 12.71 6.79 0.21
C LEU A 121 12.64 6.45 -1.28
N THR A 122 12.63 5.16 -1.60
CA THR A 122 12.45 4.68 -2.97
C THR A 122 11.01 4.22 -3.18
N LEU A 123 10.35 4.73 -4.22
CA LEU A 123 9.06 4.22 -4.67
C LEU A 123 9.22 2.84 -5.30
N THR A 124 8.56 1.82 -4.75
CA THR A 124 8.70 0.42 -5.20
C THR A 124 7.41 -0.15 -5.80
N ARG A 125 6.24 0.40 -5.45
CA ARG A 125 4.95 -0.07 -5.96
C ARG A 125 3.95 1.07 -6.07
N ILE A 126 3.14 1.05 -7.11
CA ILE A 126 1.94 1.87 -7.25
C ILE A 126 0.80 0.92 -7.59
N ASP A 127 -0.25 0.94 -6.77
CA ASP A 127 -1.48 0.20 -7.00
C ASP A 127 -2.53 1.20 -7.52
N CYS A 128 -2.93 1.04 -8.78
CA CYS A 128 -3.96 1.89 -9.39
C CYS A 128 -5.34 1.23 -9.33
N CYS A 129 -6.40 2.04 -9.28
CA CYS A 129 -7.77 1.55 -9.28
C CYS A 129 -8.66 2.31 -10.27
N VAL A 130 -9.78 1.67 -10.59
CA VAL A 130 -10.93 2.24 -11.30
C VAL A 130 -12.19 1.84 -10.55
N ASN A 131 -13.05 2.81 -10.24
CA ASN A 131 -14.30 2.56 -9.54
C ASN A 131 -15.44 2.40 -10.55
N VAL A 132 -15.96 1.18 -10.65
CA VAL A 132 -17.05 0.79 -11.55
C VAL A 132 -18.32 0.58 -10.73
N LEU A 133 -19.31 1.45 -10.93
CA LEU A 133 -20.62 1.31 -10.32
C LEU A 133 -21.51 0.45 -11.22
N LEU A 134 -22.10 -0.58 -10.65
CA LEU A 134 -22.93 -1.54 -11.37
C LEU A 134 -24.37 -1.44 -10.86
N SER A 135 -25.32 -1.53 -11.80
CA SER A 135 -26.73 -1.27 -11.53
C SER A 135 -27.44 -2.34 -10.67
N SER A 136 -26.78 -3.48 -10.39
CA SER A 136 -27.33 -4.55 -9.57
C SER A 136 -26.25 -5.52 -9.08
N ASP A 137 -26.54 -6.25 -8.00
CA ASP A 137 -25.66 -7.29 -7.47
C ASP A 137 -25.37 -8.39 -8.49
N ASN A 138 -26.35 -8.75 -9.32
CA ASN A 138 -26.17 -9.73 -10.40
C ASN A 138 -25.14 -9.25 -11.43
N ALA A 139 -25.17 -7.96 -11.78
CA ALA A 139 -24.16 -7.36 -12.64
C ALA A 139 -22.78 -7.38 -11.97
N ALA A 140 -22.69 -7.10 -10.66
CA ALA A 140 -21.44 -7.19 -9.91
C ALA A 140 -20.83 -8.60 -9.91
N VAL A 141 -21.65 -9.62 -9.66
CA VAL A 141 -21.20 -11.02 -9.69
C VAL A 141 -20.69 -11.42 -11.08
N LEU A 142 -21.42 -11.03 -12.14
CA LEU A 142 -20.99 -11.30 -13.52
C LEU A 142 -19.70 -10.58 -13.87
N TYR A 143 -19.58 -9.30 -13.48
CA TYR A 143 -18.39 -8.49 -13.71
C TYR A 143 -17.15 -9.11 -13.02
N VAL A 144 -17.25 -9.50 -11.74
CA VAL A 144 -16.16 -10.19 -11.02
C VAL A 144 -15.81 -11.52 -11.69
N LYS A 145 -16.80 -12.29 -12.15
CA LYS A 145 -16.56 -13.54 -12.90
C LYS A 145 -15.82 -13.29 -14.21
N MET A 146 -16.13 -12.20 -14.91
CA MET A 146 -15.42 -11.81 -16.14
C MET A 146 -13.99 -11.40 -15.84
N LEU A 147 -13.76 -10.57 -14.82
CA LEU A 147 -12.41 -10.16 -14.40
C LEU A 147 -11.51 -11.36 -14.04
N ARG A 148 -12.05 -12.35 -13.33
CA ARG A 148 -11.32 -13.58 -12.99
C ARG A 148 -10.98 -14.44 -14.21
N LYS A 149 -11.75 -14.32 -15.29
CA LYS A 149 -11.55 -15.06 -16.55
C LYS A 149 -10.69 -14.28 -17.54
N SER A 150 -10.65 -12.95 -17.44
CA SER A 150 -9.72 -12.13 -18.22
C SER A 150 -8.32 -12.28 -17.65
N TYR A 151 -7.37 -12.57 -18.54
CA TYR A 151 -5.93 -12.68 -18.37
C TYR A 151 -5.36 -12.34 -16.96
N ALA A 152 -4.85 -13.36 -16.25
CA ALA A 152 -3.96 -13.14 -15.11
C ALA A 152 -2.59 -12.69 -15.65
N PRO A 153 -2.08 -11.50 -15.28
CA PRO A 153 -0.73 -11.12 -15.70
C PRO A 153 0.29 -12.11 -15.10
N TYR A 154 1.17 -12.57 -15.98
CA TYR A 154 2.38 -13.39 -15.81
C TYR A 154 2.88 -13.71 -14.39
N HIS A 155 3.17 -15.00 -14.18
CA HIS A 155 4.03 -15.63 -13.18
C HIS A 155 4.94 -14.70 -12.33
N HIS A 156 4.64 -14.58 -11.03
CA HIS A 156 5.71 -14.62 -10.04
C HIS A 156 6.11 -16.09 -9.89
N SER A 157 7.18 -16.47 -10.58
CA SER A 157 7.89 -17.73 -10.35
C SER A 157 8.27 -17.81 -8.87
N THR A 158 7.57 -18.65 -8.11
CA THR A 158 8.16 -19.26 -6.92
C THR A 158 9.18 -20.28 -7.43
N ASN A 159 10.45 -19.89 -7.47
CA ASN A 159 11.55 -20.82 -7.49
C ASN A 159 11.34 -21.84 -6.37
N ASN A 160 11.07 -23.10 -6.73
CA ASN A 160 11.67 -24.29 -6.12
C ASN A 160 11.02 -25.54 -6.71
N LYS A 161 11.74 -26.19 -7.62
CA LYS A 161 12.12 -27.61 -7.50
C LYS A 161 13.16 -27.93 -8.56
N HIS A 162 14.37 -28.22 -8.08
CA HIS A 162 15.36 -29.00 -8.82
C HIS A 162 14.69 -30.26 -9.37
N ILE A 163 14.76 -30.46 -10.68
CA ILE A 163 14.67 -31.79 -11.28
C ILE A 163 15.96 -31.95 -12.08
N VAL A 164 16.81 -32.86 -11.59
CA VAL A 164 18.01 -33.32 -12.27
C VAL A 164 17.57 -34.25 -13.40
N PRO A 165 18.06 -34.12 -14.64
CA PRO A 165 17.76 -35.08 -15.70
C PRO A 165 18.56 -36.36 -15.47
N GLN A 166 17.88 -37.51 -15.57
CA GLN A 166 18.49 -38.79 -15.93
C GLN A 166 18.52 -38.91 -17.44
#